data_AF-A0A970JJI2-F1
#
_entry.id   AF-A0A970JJI2-F1
#
_cell.length_a   1.000
_cell.length_b   1.000
_cell.length_c   1.000
_cell.angle_alpha   90.00
_cell.angle_beta   90.00
_cell.angle_gamma   90.00
#
_symmetry.space_group_name_H-M   'P 1'
#
loop_
_entity.id
_entity.type
_entity.pdbx_description
1 polymer ?
#
loop_
_entity_poly.entity_id
_entity_poly.type
_entity_poly.pdbx_seq_one_letter_code
_entity_poly.pdbx_strand_id
1 'polypeptide(L)'
;MKKFVSEFRDFIMRGNVLDMAVGVIVGAAFNKITTSLVNDVLMPFIGLIAGGQNFTDRLNVVLVKPTYNEAGEVVDAGVTIGFGSFLATIIDFIIIAFVVFLLIKLFNRARTIALKRKLEAEKAEAEAKAAEEASKPKAPTQEELLVEIRDLLKAAYGSNEASDNNTTT
;
A
#
# COMPACT_ATOMS: atom_id res chain seq x y z
N MET A 1 -37.15 -16.12 17.60
CA MET A 1 -36.33 -15.88 16.39
C MET A 1 -35.91 -14.42 16.21
N LYS A 2 -36.81 -13.42 16.29
CA LYS A 2 -36.42 -12.00 16.11
C LYS A 2 -35.31 -11.49 17.06
N LYS A 3 -35.32 -11.89 18.34
CA LYS A 3 -34.26 -11.55 19.32
C LYS A 3 -32.88 -12.11 18.96
N PHE A 4 -32.82 -13.37 18.54
CA PHE A 4 -31.55 -13.99 18.13
C PHE A 4 -30.97 -13.32 16.88
N VAL A 5 -31.82 -12.98 15.91
CA VAL A 5 -31.38 -12.28 14.68
C VAL A 5 -30.90 -10.85 14.99
N SER A 6 -31.53 -10.14 15.93
CA SER A 6 -31.04 -8.82 16.36
C SER A 6 -29.72 -8.93 17.12
N GLU A 7 -29.60 -9.87 18.06
CA GLU A 7 -28.35 -10.11 18.81
C GLU A 7 -27.21 -10.55 17.90
N PHE A 8 -27.51 -11.36 16.88
CA PHE A 8 -26.55 -11.78 15.86
C PHE A 8 -26.12 -10.62 14.95
N ARG A 9 -27.07 -9.75 14.55
CA ARG A 9 -26.76 -8.53 13.80
C ARG A 9 -25.86 -7.62 14.63
N ASP A 10 -26.19 -7.39 15.89
CA ASP A 10 -25.40 -6.56 16.80
C ASP A 10 -24.02 -7.16 17.08
N PHE A 11 -23.90 -8.49 17.03
CA PHE A 11 -22.62 -9.19 17.10
C PHE A 11 -21.74 -8.97 15.86
N ILE A 12 -22.30 -9.14 14.65
CA ILE A 12 -21.56 -8.94 13.39
C ILE A 12 -21.22 -7.47 13.15
N MET A 13 -22.06 -6.54 13.59
CA MET A 13 -21.80 -5.10 13.47
C MET A 13 -20.65 -4.61 14.37
N ARG A 14 -20.07 -5.47 15.21
CA ARG A 14 -18.79 -5.17 15.88
C ARG A 14 -17.69 -5.12 14.82
N GLY A 15 -17.22 -3.91 14.50
CA GLY A 15 -16.21 -3.69 13.44
C GLY A 15 -15.00 -4.63 13.52
N ASN A 16 -14.49 -4.92 14.72
CA ASN A 16 -13.38 -5.85 14.93
C ASN A 16 -13.66 -7.29 14.44
N VAL A 17 -14.91 -7.76 14.51
CA VAL A 17 -15.31 -9.10 14.05
C VAL A 17 -15.48 -9.13 12.53
N LEU A 18 -16.10 -8.08 11.97
CA LEU A 18 -16.32 -7.96 10.53
C LEU A 18 -15.00 -7.84 9.77
N ASP A 19 -14.07 -7.00 10.25
CA ASP A 19 -12.76 -6.80 9.61
C ASP A 19 -11.89 -8.06 9.69
N MET A 20 -11.93 -8.78 10.83
CA MET A 20 -11.28 -10.09 10.95
C MET A 20 -11.90 -11.11 9.98
N ALA A 21 -13.23 -11.18 9.89
CA ALA A 21 -13.91 -12.11 9.00
C ALA A 21 -13.59 -11.85 7.52
N VAL A 22 -13.62 -10.58 7.09
CA VAL A 22 -13.23 -10.19 5.73
C VAL A 22 -11.76 -10.55 5.48
N GLY A 23 -10.87 -10.25 6.43
CA GLY A 23 -9.45 -10.59 6.32
C GLY A 23 -9.18 -12.09 6.15
N VAL A 24 -9.89 -12.94 6.90
CA VAL A 24 -9.76 -14.41 6.81
C VAL A 24 -10.29 -14.95 5.48
N ILE A 25 -11.47 -14.49 5.04
CA ILE A 25 -12.09 -14.95 3.78
C ILE A 25 -11.25 -14.53 2.58
N VAL A 26 -10.83 -13.26 2.54
CA VAL A 26 -9.98 -12.73 1.48
C VAL A 26 -8.61 -13.40 1.52
N GLY A 27 -8.04 -13.63 2.70
CA GLY A 27 -6.78 -14.35 2.87
C GLY A 27 -6.85 -15.79 2.34
N ALA A 28 -7.93 -16.52 2.64
CA ALA A 28 -8.12 -17.88 2.15
C ALA A 28 -8.31 -17.94 0.63
N ALA A 29 -9.09 -17.02 0.06
CA ALA A 29 -9.26 -16.91 -1.39
C ALA A 29 -7.96 -16.52 -2.09
N PHE A 30 -7.22 -15.55 -1.53
CA PHE A 30 -5.94 -15.11 -2.05
C PHE A 30 -4.90 -16.24 -2.03
N ASN A 31 -4.85 -17.02 -0.94
CA ASN A 31 -3.96 -18.18 -0.85
C ASN A 31 -4.23 -19.22 -1.96
N LYS A 32 -5.51 -19.46 -2.29
CA LYS A 32 -5.87 -20.34 -3.43
C LYS A 32 -5.37 -19.78 -4.76
N ILE A 33 -5.52 -18.48 -5.00
CA ILE A 33 -5.05 -17.82 -6.22
C ILE A 33 -3.52 -17.95 -6.33
N THR A 34 -2.80 -17.69 -5.25
CA THR A 34 -1.33 -17.80 -5.25
C THR A 34 -0.87 -19.23 -5.42
N THR A 35 -1.55 -20.19 -4.80
CA THR A 35 -1.24 -21.61 -4.93
C THR A 35 -1.48 -22.12 -6.36
N SER A 36 -2.62 -21.76 -6.97
CA SER A 36 -2.92 -22.11 -8.37
C SER A 36 -1.92 -21.48 -9.35
N LEU A 37 -1.54 -20.21 -9.15
CA LEU A 37 -0.53 -19.58 -9.99
C LEU A 37 0.82 -20.31 -9.91
N VAL A 38 1.22 -20.78 -8.73
CA VAL A 38 2.47 -21.54 -8.59
C VAL A 38 2.34 -22.94 -9.21
N ASN A 39 1.30 -23.69 -8.85
CA ASN A 39 1.15 -25.09 -9.24
C ASN A 39 0.74 -25.27 -10.71
N ASP A 40 -0.12 -24.41 -11.22
CA ASP A 40 -0.71 -24.57 -12.55
C ASP A 40 0.06 -23.80 -13.62
N VAL A 41 0.78 -22.74 -13.24
CA VAL A 41 1.54 -21.90 -14.17
C VAL A 41 3.04 -22.13 -13.97
N LEU A 42 3.60 -21.82 -12.79
CA LEU A 42 5.05 -21.87 -12.62
C LEU A 42 5.62 -23.29 -12.63
N MET A 43 4.99 -24.25 -11.98
CA MET A 43 5.49 -25.63 -11.88
C MET A 43 5.66 -26.29 -13.25
N PRO A 44 4.71 -26.19 -14.21
CA PRO A 44 4.94 -26.67 -15.58
C PRO A 44 6.12 -26.01 -16.28
N PHE A 45 6.31 -24.68 -16.14
CA PHE A 45 7.45 -23.98 -16.74
C PHE A 45 8.78 -24.37 -16.10
N ILE A 46 8.82 -24.48 -14.77
CA ILE A 46 10.00 -24.93 -14.02
C ILE A 46 10.31 -26.38 -14.37
N GLY A 47 9.29 -27.24 -14.45
CA GLY A 47 9.41 -28.63 -14.85
C GLY A 47 9.95 -28.78 -16.27
N LEU A 48 9.50 -27.97 -17.22
CA LEU A 48 10.00 -27.96 -18.59
C LEU A 48 11.50 -27.61 -18.66
N ILE A 49 11.93 -26.60 -17.89
CA ILE A 49 13.34 -26.19 -17.83
C ILE A 49 14.19 -27.20 -17.05
N ALA A 50 13.62 -27.85 -16.03
CA ALA A 50 14.27 -28.84 -15.19
C ALA A 50 14.33 -30.26 -15.81
N GLY A 51 13.80 -30.45 -17.02
CA GLY A 51 13.89 -31.71 -17.76
C GLY A 51 12.67 -32.65 -17.63
N GLY A 52 11.48 -32.10 -17.36
CA GLY A 52 10.19 -32.79 -17.49
C GLY A 52 9.82 -33.76 -16.37
N GLN A 53 10.62 -33.86 -15.31
CA GLN A 53 10.39 -34.78 -14.19
C GLN A 53 10.32 -33.98 -12.89
N ASN A 54 9.26 -34.17 -12.12
CA ASN A 54 9.13 -33.55 -10.80
C ASN A 54 10.35 -33.95 -9.95
N PHE A 55 10.97 -32.98 -9.28
CA PHE A 55 12.10 -33.25 -8.37
C PHE A 55 11.75 -34.31 -7.31
N THR A 56 10.46 -34.41 -6.96
CA THR A 56 9.86 -35.48 -6.15
C THR A 56 10.21 -36.88 -6.67
N ASP A 57 10.09 -37.13 -7.97
CA ASP A 57 10.29 -38.45 -8.57
C ASP A 57 11.78 -38.81 -8.72
N ARG A 58 12.66 -37.80 -8.81
CA ARG A 58 14.11 -38.00 -8.89
C ARG A 58 14.81 -38.18 -7.54
N LEU A 59 14.26 -37.63 -6.45
CA LEU A 59 14.87 -37.72 -5.11
C LEU A 59 14.17 -38.69 -4.15
N ASN A 60 13.00 -39.22 -4.49
CA ASN A 60 12.37 -40.26 -3.68
C ASN A 60 13.19 -41.55 -3.77
N VAL A 61 13.78 -41.96 -2.64
CA VAL A 61 14.38 -43.29 -2.50
C VAL A 61 13.24 -44.31 -2.45
N VAL A 62 13.09 -45.07 -3.52
CA VAL A 62 12.07 -46.13 -3.65
C VAL A 62 12.56 -47.37 -2.91
N LEU A 63 11.98 -47.68 -1.75
CA LEU A 63 12.32 -48.91 -1.00
C LEU A 63 11.61 -50.14 -1.59
N VAL A 64 10.41 -49.97 -2.16
CA VAL A 64 9.66 -51.00 -2.90
C VAL A 64 9.02 -50.34 -4.14
N LYS A 65 9.26 -50.90 -5.33
CA LYS A 65 8.69 -50.36 -6.58
C LYS A 65 7.18 -50.65 -6.62
N PRO A 66 6.32 -49.66 -6.95
CA PRO A 66 4.91 -49.92 -7.19
C PRO A 66 4.76 -50.86 -8.39
N THR A 67 3.94 -51.89 -8.24
CA THR A 67 3.57 -52.80 -9.33
C THR A 67 2.28 -52.29 -9.96
N TYR A 68 2.30 -52.16 -11.29
CA TYR A 68 1.16 -51.72 -12.10
C TYR A 68 0.56 -52.94 -12.80
N ASN A 69 -0.77 -52.99 -12.93
CA ASN A 69 -1.43 -53.98 -13.79
C ASN A 69 -1.26 -53.60 -15.29
N GLU A 70 -1.65 -54.49 -16.21
CA GLU A 70 -1.61 -54.22 -17.67
C GLU A 70 -2.48 -53.01 -18.09
N ALA A 71 -3.35 -52.50 -17.21
CA ALA A 71 -4.17 -51.30 -17.40
C ALA A 71 -3.54 -50.01 -16.83
N GLY A 72 -2.34 -50.09 -16.24
CA GLY A 72 -1.62 -48.93 -15.71
C GLY A 72 -2.08 -48.47 -14.32
N GLU A 73 -2.92 -49.24 -13.63
CA GLU A 73 -3.37 -48.95 -12.27
C GLU A 73 -2.43 -49.56 -11.22
N VAL A 74 -2.15 -48.81 -10.16
CA VAL A 74 -1.27 -49.22 -9.07
C VAL A 74 -1.95 -50.31 -8.24
N VAL A 75 -1.42 -51.53 -8.30
CA VAL A 75 -1.95 -52.69 -7.57
C VAL A 75 -1.40 -52.74 -6.14
N ASP A 76 -0.19 -52.23 -5.94
CA ASP A 76 0.43 -52.17 -4.62
C ASP A 76 1.18 -50.83 -4.45
N ALA A 77 0.81 -50.07 -3.41
CA ALA A 77 1.39 -48.77 -3.12
C ALA A 77 2.79 -48.98 -2.54
N GLY A 78 3.81 -48.93 -3.40
CA GLY A 78 5.20 -49.03 -2.98
C GLY A 78 5.52 -48.09 -1.82
N VAL A 79 6.21 -48.60 -0.79
CA VAL A 79 6.61 -47.80 0.37
C VAL A 79 7.84 -46.97 -0.01
N THR A 80 7.68 -45.66 -0.08
CA THR A 80 8.77 -44.70 -0.33
C THR A 80 9.01 -43.84 0.89
N ILE A 81 10.27 -43.60 1.28
CA ILE A 81 10.57 -42.53 2.22
C ILE A 81 10.49 -41.22 1.44
N GLY A 82 9.47 -40.41 1.73
CA GLY A 82 9.11 -39.19 0.99
C GLY A 82 10.05 -38.00 1.18
N PHE A 83 11.37 -38.20 1.20
CA PHE A 83 12.35 -37.12 1.25
C PHE A 83 12.21 -36.16 0.06
N GLY A 84 11.90 -36.70 -1.13
CA GLY A 84 11.63 -35.89 -2.32
C GLY A 84 10.33 -35.09 -2.20
N SER A 85 9.27 -35.69 -1.67
CA SER A 85 8.00 -34.99 -1.41
C SER A 85 8.17 -33.87 -0.37
N PHE A 86 8.92 -34.12 0.70
CA PHE A 86 9.17 -33.11 1.72
C PHE A 86 10.00 -31.95 1.16
N LEU A 87 11.07 -32.23 0.41
CA LEU A 87 11.88 -31.20 -0.21
C LEU A 87 11.09 -30.41 -1.27
N ALA A 88 10.21 -31.07 -2.04
CA ALA A 88 9.31 -30.42 -2.96
C ALA A 88 8.37 -29.45 -2.24
N THR A 89 7.76 -29.85 -1.12
CA THR A 89 6.89 -28.94 -0.34
C THR A 89 7.65 -27.72 0.21
N ILE A 90 8.94 -27.87 0.55
CA ILE A 90 9.79 -26.73 0.96
C ILE A 90 10.04 -25.79 -0.21
N ILE A 91 10.37 -26.34 -1.39
CA ILE A 91 10.61 -25.55 -2.61
C ILE A 91 9.33 -24.81 -3.00
N ASP A 92 8.17 -25.48 -2.97
CA ASP A 92 6.87 -24.88 -3.25
C ASP A 92 6.56 -23.73 -2.29
N PHE A 93 6.83 -23.90 -1.00
CA PHE A 93 6.66 -22.84 -0.01
C PHE A 93 7.53 -21.62 -0.32
N ILE A 94 8.81 -21.83 -0.68
CA ILE A 94 9.73 -20.75 -1.06
C ILE A 94 9.24 -20.03 -2.33
N ILE A 95 8.76 -20.77 -3.32
CA ILE A 95 8.23 -20.19 -4.57
C ILE A 95 6.96 -19.38 -4.30
N ILE A 96 6.00 -19.91 -3.54
CA ILE A 96 4.79 -19.19 -3.15
C ILE A 96 5.14 -17.91 -2.39
N ALA A 97 6.05 -17.98 -1.42
CA ALA A 97 6.51 -16.81 -0.67
C ALA A 97 7.14 -15.75 -1.60
N PHE A 98 7.95 -16.18 -2.57
CA PHE A 98 8.56 -15.29 -3.56
C PHE A 98 7.52 -14.63 -4.48
N VAL A 99 6.54 -15.38 -4.96
CA VAL A 99 5.45 -14.84 -5.79
C VAL A 99 4.59 -13.84 -5.02
N VAL A 100 4.20 -14.16 -3.79
CA VAL A 100 3.46 -13.24 -2.92
C VAL A 100 4.26 -11.96 -2.69
N PHE A 101 5.56 -12.08 -2.43
CA PHE A 101 6.46 -10.93 -2.30
C PHE A 101 6.50 -10.07 -3.56
N LEU A 102 6.59 -10.67 -4.75
CA LEU A 102 6.56 -9.93 -6.02
C LEU A 102 5.24 -9.19 -6.22
N LEU A 103 4.10 -9.82 -5.92
CA LEU A 103 2.78 -9.20 -6.03
C LEU A 103 2.64 -8.01 -5.08
N ILE A 104 3.05 -8.17 -3.81
CA ILE A 104 3.03 -7.09 -2.83
C ILE A 104 3.99 -5.98 -3.25
N LYS A 105 5.18 -6.31 -3.75
CA LYS A 105 6.16 -5.33 -4.25
C LYS A 105 5.62 -4.56 -5.45
N LEU A 106 4.92 -5.22 -6.37
CA LEU A 106 4.30 -4.59 -7.53
C LEU A 106 3.19 -3.62 -7.09
N PHE A 107 2.32 -4.06 -6.19
CA PHE A 107 1.25 -3.22 -5.64
C PHE A 107 1.80 -2.02 -4.85
N ASN A 108 2.81 -2.26 -4.01
CA ASN A 108 3.49 -1.19 -3.28
C ASN A 108 4.20 -0.22 -4.22
N ARG A 109 4.86 -0.70 -5.28
CA ARG A 109 5.51 0.17 -6.28
C ARG A 109 4.48 1.03 -7.02
N ALA A 110 3.34 0.47 -7.42
CA ALA A 110 2.25 1.23 -8.03
C ALA A 110 1.67 2.28 -7.08
N ARG A 111 1.46 1.90 -5.81
CA ARG A 111 0.99 2.81 -4.76
C ARG A 111 2.00 3.91 -4.45
N THR A 112 3.30 3.60 -4.37
CA THR A 112 4.37 4.58 -4.15
C THR A 112 4.49 5.57 -5.30
N ILE A 113 4.33 5.11 -6.55
CA ILE A 113 4.28 6.02 -7.72
C ILE A 113 3.07 6.96 -7.64
N ALA A 114 1.89 6.43 -7.27
CA ALA A 114 0.70 7.24 -7.09
C ALA A 114 0.81 8.23 -5.92
N LEU A 115 1.42 7.82 -4.81
CA LEU A 115 1.62 8.67 -3.64
C LEU A 115 2.67 9.75 -3.90
N LYS A 116 3.77 9.42 -4.59
CA LYS A 116 4.79 10.40 -5.00
C LYS A 116 4.21 11.47 -5.91
N ARG A 117 3.37 11.07 -6.89
CA ARG A 117 2.66 12.03 -7.75
C ARG A 117 1.70 12.93 -6.96
N LYS A 118 1.02 12.40 -5.93
CA LYS A 118 0.16 13.22 -5.06
C LYS A 118 0.99 14.19 -4.20
N LEU A 119 2.09 13.74 -3.62
CA LEU A 119 3.01 14.58 -2.84
C LEU A 119 3.71 15.65 -3.69
N GLU A 120 4.07 15.33 -4.93
CA GLU A 120 4.64 16.28 -5.89
C GLU A 120 3.58 17.29 -6.37
N ALA A 121 2.34 16.85 -6.61
CA ALA A 121 1.23 17.75 -6.92
C ALA A 121 0.89 18.68 -5.75
N GLU A 122 0.88 18.16 -4.52
CA GLU A 122 0.60 18.94 -3.30
C GLU A 122 1.72 19.94 -3.00
N LYS A 123 2.99 19.57 -3.24
CA LYS A 123 4.13 20.51 -3.19
C LYS A 123 4.06 21.56 -4.29
N ALA A 124 3.76 21.18 -5.52
CA ALA A 124 3.62 22.12 -6.62
C ALA A 124 2.45 23.08 -6.41
N GLU A 125 1.35 22.61 -5.81
CA GLU A 125 0.21 23.46 -5.44
C GLU A 125 0.53 24.37 -4.27
N ALA A 126 1.33 23.92 -3.29
CA ALA A 126 1.84 24.75 -2.20
C ALA A 126 2.83 25.82 -2.70
N GLU A 127 3.72 25.47 -3.63
CA GLU A 127 4.66 26.41 -4.26
C GLU A 127 3.92 27.41 -5.18
N ALA A 128 2.90 26.96 -5.91
CA ALA A 128 2.06 27.84 -6.72
C ALA A 128 1.24 28.80 -5.85
N LYS A 129 0.64 28.32 -4.74
CA LYS A 129 -0.05 29.19 -3.76
C LYS A 129 0.91 30.16 -3.09
N ALA A 130 2.12 29.74 -2.73
CA ALA A 130 3.13 30.61 -2.15
C ALA A 130 3.63 31.67 -3.16
N ALA A 131 3.78 31.31 -4.44
CA ALA A 131 4.12 32.24 -5.51
C ALA A 131 2.97 33.23 -5.81
N GLU A 132 1.73 32.77 -5.74
CA GLU A 132 0.53 33.61 -5.90
C GLU A 132 0.37 34.59 -4.73
N GLU A 133 0.62 34.15 -3.49
CA GLU A 133 0.66 35.01 -2.29
C GLU A 133 1.80 36.03 -2.35
N ALA A 134 2.97 35.65 -2.90
CA ALA A 134 4.08 36.56 -3.11
C ALA A 134 3.86 37.59 -4.23
N SER A 135 2.94 37.31 -5.16
CA SER A 135 2.60 38.18 -6.29
C SER A 135 1.50 39.21 -6.00
N LYS A 136 0.72 39.02 -4.92
CA LYS A 136 -0.19 40.06 -4.43
C LYS A 136 0.63 41.23 -3.89
N PRO A 137 0.35 42.49 -4.28
CA PRO A 137 1.02 43.64 -3.69
C PRO A 137 0.90 43.54 -2.17
N LYS A 138 2.03 43.46 -1.46
CA LYS A 138 2.03 43.49 0.01
C LYS A 138 1.19 44.69 0.42
N ALA A 139 0.10 44.44 1.14
CA ALA A 139 -0.66 45.52 1.77
C ALA A 139 0.33 46.37 2.58
N PRO A 140 0.18 47.72 2.59
CA PRO A 140 1.13 48.59 3.25
C PRO A 140 1.35 48.10 4.68
N THR A 141 2.62 47.91 5.01
CA THR A 141 3.00 47.35 6.30
C THR A 141 2.63 48.32 7.40
N GLN A 142 2.33 47.80 8.60
CA GLN A 142 1.95 48.64 9.74
C GLN A 142 3.00 49.72 10.05
N GLU A 143 4.28 49.42 9.78
CA GLU A 143 5.38 50.37 9.94
C GLU A 143 5.28 51.55 8.95
N GLU A 144 4.90 51.31 7.69
CA GLU A 144 4.67 52.36 6.69
C GLU A 144 3.48 53.25 7.07
N LEU A 145 2.40 52.65 7.55
CA LEU A 145 1.21 53.39 8.04
C LEU A 145 1.53 54.26 9.26
N LEU A 146 2.36 53.76 10.19
CA LEU A 146 2.78 54.52 11.37
C LEU A 146 3.69 55.70 11.00
N VAL A 147 4.53 55.55 9.98
CA VAL A 147 5.36 56.65 9.43
C VAL A 147 4.47 57.71 8.78
N GLU A 148 3.49 57.29 7.98
CA GLU A 148 2.55 58.20 7.31
C GLU A 148 1.69 58.96 8.33
N ILE A 149 1.19 58.29 9.38
CA ILE A 149 0.46 58.92 10.49
C ILE A 149 1.35 59.93 11.25
N ARG A 150 2.61 59.59 11.54
CA ARG A 150 3.55 60.52 12.21
C ARG A 150 3.75 61.78 11.39
N ASP A 151 3.95 61.63 10.08
CA ASP A 151 4.24 62.76 9.21
C ASP A 151 3.00 63.64 9.02
N LEU A 152 1.80 63.06 8.94
CA LEU A 152 0.53 63.78 8.96
C LEU A 152 0.30 64.53 10.28
N LEU A 153 0.60 63.90 11.42
CA LEU A 153 0.48 64.54 12.74
C LEU A 153 1.48 65.68 12.90
N LYS A 154 2.71 65.50 12.44
CA LYS A 154 3.74 66.55 12.46
C LYS A 154 3.38 67.70 11.53
N ALA A 155 2.79 67.43 10.37
CA ALA A 155 2.27 68.45 9.48
C ALA A 155 1.12 69.22 10.13
N ALA A 156 0.17 68.53 10.76
CA ALA A 156 -0.97 69.14 11.45
C ALA A 156 -0.55 69.98 12.67
N TYR A 157 0.42 69.52 13.46
CA TYR A 157 0.95 70.28 14.60
C TYR A 157 1.88 71.43 14.17
N GLY A 158 2.71 71.22 13.15
CA GLY A 158 3.58 72.26 12.59
C GLY A 158 2.80 73.39 11.90
N SER A 159 1.61 73.10 11.35
CA SER A 159 0.70 74.14 10.85
C SER A 159 0.01 74.92 11.97
N ASN A 160 -0.08 74.37 13.18
CA ASN A 160 -0.71 75.03 14.32
C ASN A 160 0.20 76.11 14.95
N GLU A 161 1.52 75.88 14.97
CA GLU A 161 2.48 76.91 15.42
C GLU A 161 2.59 78.11 14.45
N ALA A 162 2.27 77.93 13.18
CA ALA A 162 2.29 79.03 12.20
C ALA A 162 1.04 79.93 12.27
N SER A 163 -0.07 79.44 12.84
CA SER A 163 -1.33 80.20 12.95
C SER A 163 -1.38 81.13 14.17
N ASP A 164 -0.63 80.84 15.24
CA ASP A 164 -0.66 81.64 16.47
C ASP A 164 0.23 82.90 16.41
N ASN A 165 1.08 83.04 15.38
CA ASN A 165 2.08 84.11 15.28
C ASN A 165 1.63 85.33 14.45
N ASN A 166 0.37 85.38 13.97
CA ASN A 166 -0.11 86.45 13.07
C ASN A 166 -1.36 87.21 13.57
N THR A 167 -1.56 87.33 14.89
CA THR A 167 -2.67 88.13 15.47
C THR A 167 -2.25 89.21 16.48
N THR A 168 -0.99 89.64 16.47
CA THR A 168 -0.57 90.84 17.22
C THR A 168 0.10 91.86 16.30
N THR A 169 -0.72 92.68 15.63
CA THR A 169 -0.37 94.06 15.29
C THR A 169 -1.65 94.88 15.13
#